data_AF-A0A093YQM8-F1
#
_entry.id   AF-A0A093YQM8-F1
#
_cell.length_a   1.000
_cell.length_b   1.000
_cell.length_c   1.000
_cell.angle_alpha   90.00
_cell.angle_beta   90.00
_cell.angle_gamma   90.00
#
_symmetry.space_group_name_H-M   'P 1'
#
loop_
_entity.id
_entity.type
_entity.pdbx_description
1 polymer ?
#
loop_
_entity_poly.entity_id
_entity_poly.type
_entity_poly.pdbx_seq_one_letter_code
_entity_poly.pdbx_strand_id
1 'polypeptide(L)'
;MCAFSGPNLFGLRPRVFAHPKSLVNSRNSITNGSSDSDKSDQTHDNPFSNAVKMGHPAGLRAGTRYAFSRDFKKKGMIKLSTYLRQYKVGDIVDIKANGAVQKGMPHKVYHGKTGVVYNVTKSAVGVIIYKKVKHRYIEKRVNLRIEHVSLSRSREEFVRRVKANAELKKKSKADGTHDDFMQGQHPGNGRPSGLRDVYLVALRRRLGCTWVLLGVRGIRTRLLESQKYAT
;
A
#
# COMPACT_ATOMS: atom_id res chain seq x y z
N MET A 1 -8.15 64.47 10.07
CA MET A 1 -8.58 64.62 8.67
C MET A 1 -8.10 63.40 7.88
N CYS A 2 -8.91 62.98 6.90
CA CYS A 2 -8.69 61.90 5.92
C CYS A 2 -8.95 60.46 6.40
N ALA A 3 -10.25 60.13 6.42
CA ALA A 3 -10.78 58.79 6.21
C ALA A 3 -10.49 58.33 4.76
N PHE A 4 -10.18 57.05 4.56
CA PHE A 4 -10.30 56.39 3.26
C PHE A 4 -10.97 55.02 3.41
N SER A 5 -12.09 54.92 2.73
CA SER A 5 -12.98 53.80 2.48
C SER A 5 -12.39 52.75 1.55
N GLY A 6 -12.74 51.47 1.75
CA GLY A 6 -12.59 50.41 0.76
C GLY A 6 -13.35 49.13 1.15
N PRO A 7 -14.12 48.46 0.26
CA PRO A 7 -15.29 47.69 0.65
C PRO A 7 -15.12 46.15 0.65
N ASN A 8 -16.04 45.51 1.38
CA ASN A 8 -16.37 44.08 1.35
C ASN A 8 -16.59 43.56 -0.07
N LEU A 9 -15.91 42.45 -0.43
CA LEU A 9 -16.33 41.57 -1.52
C LEU A 9 -16.67 40.17 -1.01
N PHE A 10 -17.95 39.87 -1.20
CA PHE A 10 -18.65 38.61 -1.22
C PHE A 10 -17.85 37.37 -1.66
N GLY A 11 -18.20 36.25 -1.05
CA GLY A 11 -17.59 34.95 -1.25
C GLY A 11 -17.94 34.25 -2.57
N LEU A 12 -17.13 33.23 -2.88
CA LEU A 12 -17.43 32.22 -3.88
C LEU A 12 -16.98 30.85 -3.37
N ARG A 13 -17.98 29.98 -3.20
CA ARG A 13 -17.86 28.54 -2.92
C ARG A 13 -17.20 27.81 -4.11
N PRO A 14 -16.39 26.76 -3.91
CA PRO A 14 -15.97 25.90 -5.00
C PRO A 14 -17.12 25.00 -5.49
N ARG A 15 -17.31 24.98 -6.82
CA ARG A 15 -18.29 24.22 -7.58
C ARG A 15 -18.08 22.71 -7.43
N VAL A 16 -19.19 22.00 -7.19
CA VAL A 16 -19.33 20.54 -7.31
C VAL A 16 -19.30 20.18 -8.79
N PHE A 17 -18.36 19.32 -9.19
CA PHE A 17 -18.33 18.70 -10.53
C PHE A 17 -19.35 17.55 -10.56
N ALA A 18 -20.37 17.69 -11.41
CA ALA A 18 -21.29 16.60 -11.76
C ALA A 18 -20.76 15.85 -12.98
N HIS A 19 -20.77 14.51 -12.93
CA HIS A 19 -20.52 13.65 -14.09
C HIS A 19 -21.87 13.21 -14.70
N PRO A 20 -22.03 13.23 -16.05
CA PRO A 20 -23.18 12.63 -16.70
C PRO A 20 -22.93 11.11 -16.89
N LYS A 21 -23.93 10.28 -16.54
CA LYS A 21 -23.98 8.88 -16.97
C LYS A 21 -25.05 8.74 -18.03
N SER A 22 -24.60 8.39 -19.24
CA SER A 22 -25.39 8.06 -20.40
C SER A 22 -26.16 6.75 -20.22
N LEU A 23 -27.27 6.71 -20.93
CA LEU A 23 -28.29 5.67 -21.05
C LEU A 23 -27.83 4.42 -21.82
N VAL A 24 -28.55 3.31 -21.55
CA VAL A 24 -28.91 2.18 -22.43
C VAL A 24 -27.88 1.02 -22.55
N ASN A 25 -28.22 -0.16 -22.00
CA ASN A 25 -28.93 -1.18 -22.77
C ASN A 25 -29.48 -2.34 -21.94
N SER A 26 -30.66 -2.80 -22.36
CA SER A 26 -31.45 -3.90 -21.85
C SER A 26 -30.89 -5.28 -22.27
N ARG A 27 -31.13 -6.29 -21.43
CA ARG A 27 -31.59 -7.62 -21.88
C ARG A 27 -32.07 -8.47 -20.70
N ASN A 28 -33.26 -9.02 -20.90
CA ASN A 28 -34.11 -9.79 -20.00
C ASN A 28 -33.49 -11.13 -19.57
N SER A 29 -33.90 -11.62 -18.39
CA SER A 29 -34.28 -13.03 -18.23
C SER A 29 -35.29 -13.21 -17.09
N ILE A 30 -36.54 -13.39 -17.51
CA ILE A 30 -37.48 -14.45 -17.12
C ILE A 30 -37.88 -14.54 -15.63
N THR A 31 -39.14 -14.17 -15.46
CA THR A 31 -40.07 -14.41 -14.35
C THR A 31 -40.16 -15.87 -13.93
N ASN A 32 -40.24 -16.12 -12.62
CA ASN A 32 -41.16 -17.09 -12.06
C ASN A 32 -41.79 -16.43 -10.84
N GLY A 33 -43.04 -15.99 -11.02
CA GLY A 33 -43.90 -15.61 -9.91
C GLY A 33 -44.43 -16.88 -9.27
N SER A 34 -44.13 -17.08 -7.99
CA SER A 34 -45.03 -17.80 -7.09
C SER A 34 -45.76 -16.75 -6.28
N SER A 35 -47.06 -16.68 -6.53
CA SER A 35 -48.07 -16.05 -5.70
C SER A 35 -47.92 -16.54 -4.25
N ASP A 36 -47.50 -15.66 -3.35
CA ASP A 36 -47.77 -15.83 -1.93
C ASP A 36 -48.54 -14.60 -1.46
N SER A 37 -49.76 -14.90 -1.08
CA SER A 37 -50.79 -14.04 -0.54
C SER A 37 -50.31 -13.21 0.64
N ASP A 38 -50.89 -12.01 0.72
CA ASP A 38 -51.10 -11.20 1.91
C ASP A 38 -50.94 -11.96 3.24
N LYS A 39 -49.72 -11.94 3.79
CA LYS A 39 -49.55 -11.90 5.24
C LYS A 39 -49.28 -10.46 5.59
N SER A 40 -50.37 -9.78 5.94
CA SER A 40 -50.30 -8.74 6.95
C SER A 40 -49.72 -9.41 8.20
N ASP A 41 -48.40 -9.37 8.33
CA ASP A 41 -47.74 -9.61 9.60
C ASP A 41 -48.18 -8.45 10.50
N GLN A 42 -49.33 -8.65 11.15
CA GLN A 42 -49.68 -7.95 12.36
C GLN A 42 -48.57 -8.32 13.35
N THR A 43 -47.52 -7.53 13.36
CA THR A 43 -46.65 -7.43 14.52
C THR A 43 -47.55 -6.95 15.65
N HIS A 44 -48.06 -7.89 16.43
CA HIS A 44 -48.50 -7.61 17.77
C HIS A 44 -47.28 -7.02 18.48
N ASP A 45 -47.23 -5.69 18.55
CA ASP A 45 -46.28 -4.96 19.36
C ASP A 45 -46.55 -5.31 20.82
N ASN A 46 -45.94 -6.40 21.28
CA ASN A 46 -45.92 -6.77 22.68
C ASN A 46 -45.08 -5.71 23.43
N PRO A 47 -45.67 -4.84 24.28
CA PRO A 47 -44.94 -3.79 24.97
C PRO A 47 -44.02 -4.31 26.10
N PHE A 48 -43.96 -5.64 26.29
CA PHE A 48 -43.16 -6.28 27.34
C PHE A 48 -41.85 -6.92 26.85
N SER A 49 -41.53 -6.93 25.55
CA SER A 49 -40.23 -7.40 25.08
C SER A 49 -39.21 -6.28 25.01
N ASN A 50 -38.87 -5.71 26.16
CA ASN A 50 -37.57 -5.05 26.32
C ASN A 50 -36.47 -6.12 26.28
N ALA A 51 -36.26 -6.71 25.10
CA ALA A 51 -35.11 -7.56 24.84
C ALA A 51 -33.88 -6.66 24.84
N VAL A 52 -33.34 -6.38 26.03
CA VAL A 52 -32.05 -5.74 26.20
C VAL A 52 -31.05 -6.55 25.38
N LYS A 53 -30.62 -5.98 24.26
CA LYS A 53 -29.64 -6.59 23.38
C LYS A 53 -28.33 -6.68 24.18
N MET A 54 -28.11 -7.83 24.82
CA MET A 54 -26.97 -8.05 25.71
C MET A 54 -25.68 -7.73 24.95
N GLY A 55 -24.91 -6.76 25.48
CA GLY A 55 -23.67 -6.32 24.87
C GLY A 55 -22.68 -7.46 24.72
N HIS A 56 -21.84 -7.43 23.69
CA HIS A 56 -20.79 -8.43 23.54
C HIS A 56 -19.85 -8.40 24.76
N PRO A 57 -19.45 -9.57 25.29
CA PRO A 57 -18.60 -9.63 26.46
C PRO A 57 -17.27 -8.91 26.19
N ALA A 58 -16.88 -8.01 27.09
CA ALA A 58 -15.72 -7.13 26.92
C ALA A 58 -14.39 -7.76 27.38
N GLY A 59 -14.18 -9.04 27.07
CA GLY A 59 -12.94 -9.75 27.44
C GLY A 59 -11.72 -9.31 26.63
N LEU A 60 -10.51 -9.59 27.17
CA LEU A 60 -9.21 -9.26 26.54
C LEU A 60 -9.05 -9.83 25.12
N ARG A 61 -9.80 -10.89 24.80
CA ARG A 61 -9.78 -11.61 23.51
C ARG A 61 -11.17 -11.65 22.85
N ALA A 62 -12.05 -10.73 23.22
CA ALA A 62 -13.38 -10.67 22.63
C ALA A 62 -13.29 -10.30 21.14
N GLY A 63 -13.99 -11.07 20.29
CA GLY A 63 -14.04 -10.86 18.84
C GLY A 63 -12.77 -11.30 18.09
N THR A 64 -11.90 -12.13 18.68
CA THR A 64 -10.64 -12.55 18.04
C THR A 64 -10.70 -13.93 17.40
N ARG A 65 -11.90 -14.46 17.12
CA ARG A 65 -12.10 -15.81 16.53
C ARG A 65 -11.23 -16.02 15.28
N TYR A 66 -11.26 -15.06 14.35
CA TYR A 66 -10.48 -15.13 13.12
C TYR A 66 -9.12 -14.43 13.24
N ALA A 67 -9.04 -13.29 13.95
CA ALA A 67 -7.81 -12.50 14.06
C ALA A 67 -6.64 -13.26 14.72
N PHE A 68 -6.92 -14.13 15.68
CA PHE A 68 -5.89 -14.95 16.35
C PHE A 68 -5.89 -16.41 15.89
N SER A 69 -6.71 -16.73 14.88
CA SER A 69 -6.69 -18.06 14.28
C SER A 69 -5.37 -18.28 13.55
N ARG A 70 -4.97 -19.55 13.44
CA ARG A 70 -3.82 -19.93 12.62
C ARG A 70 -4.26 -20.18 11.18
N ASP A 71 -3.40 -19.79 10.24
CA ASP A 71 -3.60 -20.07 8.82
C ASP A 71 -3.82 -21.57 8.57
N PHE A 72 -4.55 -21.86 7.48
CA PHE A 72 -4.80 -23.22 7.03
C PHE A 72 -3.50 -24.02 6.85
N LYS A 73 -3.49 -25.28 7.29
CA LYS A 73 -2.35 -26.21 7.27
C LYS A 73 -1.07 -25.71 7.99
N LYS A 74 -1.14 -24.62 8.76
CA LYS A 74 -0.01 -24.15 9.57
C LYS A 74 -0.20 -24.39 11.06
N LYS A 75 -1.14 -25.24 11.48
CA LYS A 75 -1.34 -25.57 12.91
C LYS A 75 -0.15 -26.37 13.46
N GLY A 76 0.11 -26.29 14.76
CA GLY A 76 1.20 -27.00 15.43
C GLY A 76 2.30 -26.10 15.99
N MET A 77 3.48 -26.70 16.21
CA MET A 77 4.64 -26.03 16.80
C MET A 77 5.21 -24.93 15.90
N ILE A 78 5.81 -23.92 16.53
CA ILE A 78 6.42 -22.78 15.84
C ILE A 78 7.79 -23.19 15.31
N LYS A 79 8.14 -22.67 14.12
CA LYS A 79 9.45 -22.90 13.49
C LYS A 79 10.58 -22.33 14.35
N LEU A 80 11.70 -23.05 14.40
CA LEU A 80 12.90 -22.63 15.14
C LEU A 80 13.48 -21.29 14.66
N SER A 81 13.28 -20.95 13.38
CA SER A 81 13.72 -19.68 12.80
C SER A 81 13.13 -18.45 13.47
N THR A 82 11.99 -18.56 14.16
CA THR A 82 11.42 -17.43 14.92
C THR A 82 12.24 -17.13 16.18
N TYR A 83 12.79 -18.16 16.84
CA TYR A 83 13.57 -18.01 18.07
C TYR A 83 15.01 -17.56 17.81
N LEU A 84 15.59 -17.97 16.68
CA LEU A 84 16.97 -17.64 16.31
C LEU A 84 17.13 -16.20 15.77
N ARG A 85 16.02 -15.47 15.57
CA ARG A 85 16.05 -14.08 15.11
C ARG A 85 16.55 -13.18 16.22
N GLN A 86 17.61 -12.43 15.91
CA GLN A 86 18.15 -11.41 16.79
C GLN A 86 17.38 -10.10 16.59
N TYR A 87 17.08 -9.42 17.70
CA TYR A 87 16.45 -8.11 17.72
C TYR A 87 17.37 -7.12 18.42
N LYS A 88 17.44 -5.91 17.88
CA LYS A 88 18.20 -4.79 18.46
C LYS A 88 17.26 -3.66 18.83
N VAL A 89 17.69 -2.83 19.76
CA VAL A 89 16.98 -1.59 20.11
C VAL A 89 17.01 -0.65 18.90
N GLY A 90 15.87 -0.07 18.56
CA GLY A 90 15.71 0.77 17.37
C GLY A 90 15.30 0.04 16.09
N ASP A 91 15.19 -1.29 16.12
CA ASP A 91 14.65 -2.05 14.99
C ASP A 91 13.15 -1.76 14.82
N ILE A 92 12.70 -1.80 13.56
CA ILE A 92 11.28 -1.68 13.22
C ILE A 92 10.68 -3.08 13.15
N VAL A 93 9.62 -3.29 13.91
CA VAL A 93 9.00 -4.60 14.08
C VAL A 93 7.50 -4.55 13.89
N ASP A 94 6.97 -5.62 13.31
CA ASP A 94 5.55 -5.87 13.13
C ASP A 94 5.03 -6.82 14.22
N ILE A 95 3.89 -6.47 14.79
CA ILE A 95 3.26 -7.26 15.85
C ILE A 95 2.21 -8.18 15.22
N LYS A 96 2.50 -9.47 15.23
CA LYS A 96 1.60 -10.50 14.71
C LYS A 96 1.37 -11.56 15.79
N ALA A 97 0.18 -11.51 16.39
CA ALA A 97 -0.23 -12.49 17.40
C ALA A 97 -0.24 -13.90 16.78
N ASN A 98 0.29 -14.87 17.52
CA ASN A 98 0.34 -16.27 17.11
C ASN A 98 -0.48 -17.10 18.10
N GLY A 99 -1.61 -17.67 17.67
CA GLY A 99 -2.51 -18.43 18.53
C GLY A 99 -1.91 -19.68 19.18
N ALA A 100 -0.74 -20.16 18.72
CA ALA A 100 -0.06 -21.32 19.32
C ALA A 100 0.57 -21.02 20.69
N VAL A 101 0.92 -19.76 20.96
CA VAL A 101 1.56 -19.35 22.22
C VAL A 101 0.65 -18.34 22.91
N GLN A 102 0.24 -18.63 24.14
CA GLN A 102 -0.68 -17.76 24.88
C GLN A 102 0.05 -16.69 25.71
N LYS A 103 1.27 -17.00 26.16
CA LYS A 103 2.07 -16.11 27.00
C LYS A 103 2.52 -14.88 26.21
N GLY A 104 2.48 -13.70 26.84
CA GLY A 104 2.93 -12.44 26.23
C GLY A 104 2.21 -12.06 24.92
N MET A 105 0.99 -12.58 24.71
CA MET A 105 0.21 -12.27 23.51
C MET A 105 -0.26 -10.81 23.53
N PRO A 106 -0.15 -10.07 22.41
CA PRO A 106 -0.64 -8.70 22.34
C PRO A 106 -2.18 -8.63 22.45
N HIS A 107 -2.66 -7.50 22.96
CA HIS A 107 -4.07 -7.16 22.85
C HIS A 107 -4.46 -6.93 21.37
N LYS A 108 -5.72 -7.23 21.00
CA LYS A 108 -6.21 -7.17 19.61
C LYS A 108 -5.96 -5.83 18.91
N VAL A 109 -5.97 -4.74 19.67
CA VAL A 109 -5.75 -3.37 19.15
C VAL A 109 -4.33 -3.15 18.61
N TYR A 110 -3.36 -3.97 19.03
CA TYR A 110 -1.97 -3.87 18.58
C TYR A 110 -1.62 -4.92 17.53
N HIS A 111 -2.52 -5.85 17.24
CA HIS A 111 -2.32 -6.82 16.17
C HIS A 111 -2.24 -6.11 14.81
N GLY A 112 -1.21 -6.44 14.02
CA GLY A 112 -0.97 -5.82 12.71
C GLY A 112 -0.35 -4.42 12.78
N LYS A 113 0.03 -3.94 13.96
CA LYS A 113 0.73 -2.66 14.09
C LYS A 113 2.23 -2.85 14.01
N THR A 114 2.87 -1.89 13.37
CA THR A 114 4.32 -1.72 13.36
C THR A 114 4.72 -0.77 14.49
N GLY A 115 5.85 -1.04 15.12
CA GLY A 115 6.43 -0.19 16.14
C GLY A 115 7.94 -0.27 16.17
N VAL A 116 8.55 0.47 17.09
CA VAL A 116 10.00 0.51 17.29
C VAL A 116 10.36 -0.20 18.57
N VAL A 117 11.40 -1.04 18.53
CA VAL A 117 11.90 -1.74 19.71
C VAL A 117 12.58 -0.76 20.66
N TYR A 118 12.15 -0.72 21.92
CA TYR A 118 12.78 0.11 22.96
C TYR A 118 13.61 -0.70 23.94
N ASN A 119 13.24 -1.96 24.19
CA ASN A 119 13.92 -2.84 25.12
C ASN A 119 13.93 -4.27 24.58
N VAL A 120 15.01 -5.00 24.85
CA VAL A 120 15.17 -6.41 24.51
C VAL A 120 15.51 -7.15 25.79
N THR A 121 14.70 -8.16 26.12
CA THR A 121 14.89 -9.03 27.28
C THR A 121 15.17 -10.46 26.81
N LYS A 122 15.50 -11.37 27.75
CA LYS A 122 15.87 -12.76 27.43
C LYS A 122 14.87 -13.48 26.52
N SER A 123 13.57 -13.24 26.66
CA SER A 123 12.51 -13.94 25.92
C SER A 123 11.48 -13.03 25.25
N ALA A 124 11.62 -11.72 25.41
CA ALA A 124 10.61 -10.75 25.01
C ALA A 124 11.22 -9.45 24.51
N VAL A 125 10.44 -8.76 23.67
CA VAL A 125 10.78 -7.49 23.06
C VAL A 125 9.75 -6.46 23.50
N GLY A 126 10.23 -5.32 23.98
CA GLY A 126 9.42 -4.15 24.26
C GLY A 126 9.28 -3.29 23.01
N VAL A 127 8.04 -3.03 22.59
CA VAL A 127 7.74 -2.24 21.39
C VAL A 127 6.97 -0.98 21.76
N ILE A 128 7.40 0.16 21.21
CA ILE A 128 6.70 1.44 21.25
C ILE A 128 5.74 1.51 20.07
N ILE A 129 4.47 1.77 20.34
CA ILE A 129 3.40 1.90 19.34
C ILE A 129 2.55 3.13 19.66
N TYR A 130 2.16 3.88 18.63
CA TYR A 130 1.18 4.93 18.80
C TYR A 130 -0.25 4.41 18.68
N LYS A 131 -1.09 4.75 19.66
CA LYS A 131 -2.53 4.50 19.62
C LYS A 131 -3.26 5.84 19.62
N LYS A 132 -4.13 6.05 18.63
CA LYS A 132 -5.08 7.16 18.65
C LYS A 132 -6.09 6.96 19.78
N VAL A 133 -6.17 7.93 20.67
CA VAL A 133 -7.17 7.99 21.75
C VAL A 133 -7.89 9.33 21.60
N LYS A 134 -9.16 9.27 21.17
CA LYS A 134 -9.96 10.45 20.81
C LYS A 134 -9.21 11.33 19.79
N HIS A 135 -8.73 12.50 20.20
CA HIS A 135 -8.08 13.49 19.35
C HIS A 135 -6.55 13.37 19.26
N ARG A 136 -5.89 12.63 20.16
CA ARG A 136 -4.41 12.60 20.25
C ARG A 136 -3.82 11.20 20.07
N TYR A 137 -2.56 11.17 19.65
CA TYR A 137 -1.76 9.94 19.63
C TYR A 137 -1.04 9.80 20.95
N ILE A 138 -1.22 8.65 21.60
CA ILE A 138 -0.55 8.32 22.86
C ILE A 138 0.44 7.19 22.58
N GLU A 139 1.67 7.37 23.06
CA GLU A 139 2.68 6.33 23.08
C GLU A 139 2.22 5.18 24.01
N LYS A 140 2.25 3.96 23.49
CA LYS A 140 1.99 2.75 24.25
C LYS A 140 3.21 1.85 24.16
N ARG A 141 3.76 1.54 25.32
CA ARG A 141 4.84 0.55 25.49
C ARG A 141 4.20 -0.80 25.74
N VAL A 142 4.51 -1.77 24.88
CA VAL A 142 3.93 -3.12 24.93
C VAL A 142 5.05 -4.13 25.00
N ASN A 143 4.97 -5.04 25.97
CA ASN A 143 5.97 -6.10 26.16
C ASN A 143 5.42 -7.38 25.55
N LEU A 144 6.10 -7.91 24.55
CA LEU A 144 5.65 -9.04 23.74
C LEU A 144 6.71 -10.12 23.72
N ARG A 145 6.31 -11.39 23.67
CA ARG A 145 7.29 -12.44 23.43
C ARG A 145 7.72 -12.49 21.96
N ILE A 146 8.88 -13.09 21.73
CA ILE A 146 9.53 -13.20 20.41
C ILE A 146 8.61 -13.86 19.37
N GLU A 147 7.74 -14.80 19.78
CA GLU A 147 6.84 -15.52 18.87
C GLU A 147 5.75 -14.65 18.24
N HIS A 148 5.50 -13.47 18.83
CA HIS A 148 4.49 -12.51 18.37
C HIS A 148 5.06 -11.31 17.63
N VAL A 149 6.38 -11.28 17.44
CA VAL A 149 7.11 -10.19 16.82
C VAL A 149 7.75 -10.69 15.53
N SER A 150 7.76 -9.83 14.51
CA SER A 150 8.46 -10.09 13.26
C SER A 150 9.22 -8.83 12.84
N LEU A 151 10.42 -9.00 12.29
CA LEU A 151 11.17 -7.89 11.70
C LEU A 151 10.41 -7.33 10.51
N SER A 152 10.24 -6.00 10.48
CA SER A 152 9.52 -5.33 9.41
C SER A 152 10.43 -5.11 8.20
N ARG A 153 9.89 -5.35 7.00
CA ARG A 153 10.61 -5.14 5.73
C ARG A 153 10.50 -3.70 5.20
N SER A 154 9.73 -2.86 5.87
CA SER A 154 9.42 -1.48 5.46
C SER A 154 10.67 -0.62 5.22
N ARG A 155 11.74 -0.82 6.00
CA ARG A 155 12.97 -0.03 5.93
C ARG A 155 14.05 -0.65 5.03
N GLU A 156 13.86 -1.87 4.54
CA GLU A 156 14.89 -2.62 3.79
C GLU A 156 15.34 -1.88 2.52
N GLU A 157 14.38 -1.38 1.72
CA GLU A 157 14.67 -0.70 0.47
C GLU A 157 15.45 0.61 0.69
N PHE A 158 15.02 1.40 1.67
CA PHE A 158 15.68 2.64 2.03
C PHE A 158 17.14 2.40 2.43
N VAL A 159 17.38 1.40 3.28
CA VAL A 159 18.74 1.05 3.72
C VAL A 159 19.60 0.57 2.55
N ARG A 160 19.05 -0.26 1.65
CA ARG A 160 19.75 -0.70 0.44
C ARG A 160 20.15 0.48 -0.44
N ARG A 161 19.23 1.41 -0.68
CA ARG A 161 19.48 2.63 -1.46
C ARG A 161 20.55 3.52 -0.84
N VAL A 162 20.47 3.77 0.47
CA VAL A 162 21.47 4.60 1.18
C VAL A 162 22.86 3.99 1.07
N LYS A 163 22.99 2.66 1.19
CA LYS A 163 24.27 1.96 1.03
C LYS A 163 24.81 2.07 -0.39
N ALA A 164 23.99 1.76 -1.39
CA ALA A 164 24.38 1.86 -2.80
C ALA A 164 24.81 3.29 -3.19
N ASN A 165 24.04 4.29 -2.76
CA ASN A 165 24.39 5.70 -3.00
C ASN A 165 25.67 6.10 -2.26
N ALA A 166 25.90 5.60 -1.05
CA ALA A 166 27.12 5.90 -0.30
C ALA A 166 28.36 5.28 -0.94
N GLU A 167 28.25 4.08 -1.52
CA GLU A 167 29.30 3.43 -2.28
C GLU A 167 29.62 4.19 -3.56
N LEU A 168 28.59 4.60 -4.31
CA LEU A 168 28.75 5.41 -5.52
C LEU A 168 29.48 6.73 -5.19
N LYS A 169 29.02 7.45 -4.17
CA LYS A 169 29.66 8.69 -3.68
C LYS A 169 31.13 8.52 -3.32
N LYS A 170 31.52 7.35 -2.80
CA LYS A 170 32.93 7.08 -2.47
C LYS A 170 33.76 6.86 -3.73
N LYS A 171 33.20 6.17 -4.74
CA LYS A 171 33.85 5.94 -6.03
C LYS A 171 34.02 7.23 -6.82
N SER A 172 32.97 8.03 -6.99
CA SER A 172 33.07 9.30 -7.72
C SER A 172 34.04 10.28 -7.06
N LYS A 173 34.14 10.27 -5.72
CA LYS A 173 35.15 11.07 -5.00
C LYS A 173 36.59 10.61 -5.26
N ALA A 174 36.81 9.31 -5.44
CA ALA A 174 38.14 8.77 -5.74
C ALA A 174 38.52 9.01 -7.20
N ASP A 175 37.56 8.85 -8.12
CA ASP A 175 37.75 8.99 -9.55
C ASP A 175 37.69 10.46 -10.03
N GLY A 176 37.21 11.37 -9.17
CA GLY A 176 36.98 12.78 -9.49
C GLY A 176 35.78 13.04 -10.41
N THR A 177 34.95 12.01 -10.65
CA THR A 177 33.74 12.11 -11.47
C THR A 177 32.55 12.63 -10.66
N HIS A 178 31.59 13.24 -11.35
CA HIS A 178 30.34 13.71 -10.73
C HIS A 178 29.21 12.75 -11.12
N ASP A 179 28.82 11.85 -10.21
CA ASP A 179 27.76 10.86 -10.47
C ASP A 179 26.39 11.37 -10.00
N ASP A 180 25.34 11.00 -10.74
CA ASP A 180 23.96 11.29 -10.37
C ASP A 180 23.46 10.32 -9.30
N PHE A 181 23.27 10.82 -8.09
CA PHE A 181 22.72 10.04 -6.98
C PHE A 181 21.20 9.98 -7.05
N MET A 182 20.63 8.79 -6.87
CA MET A 182 19.18 8.61 -6.81
C MET A 182 18.59 9.30 -5.57
N GLN A 183 18.03 10.50 -5.74
CA GLN A 183 17.32 11.27 -4.70
C GLN A 183 15.83 10.91 -4.72
N GLY A 184 15.49 9.79 -4.06
CA GLY A 184 14.11 9.32 -3.98
C GLY A 184 13.66 8.59 -5.25
N GLN A 185 12.61 7.78 -5.13
CA GLN A 185 11.95 7.27 -6.32
C GLN A 185 11.23 8.46 -6.96
N HIS A 186 11.66 8.88 -8.16
CA HIS A 186 10.76 9.63 -9.02
C HIS A 186 9.48 8.78 -9.13
N PRO A 187 8.28 9.36 -8.95
CA PRO A 187 7.05 8.62 -9.25
C PRO A 187 7.24 8.09 -10.66
N GLY A 188 7.37 6.76 -10.77
CA GLY A 188 7.97 6.15 -11.95
C GLY A 188 7.34 6.75 -13.17
N ASN A 189 8.16 7.29 -14.09
CA ASN A 189 7.73 8.08 -15.24
C ASN A 189 6.40 7.52 -15.72
N GLY A 190 5.31 8.20 -15.36
CA GLY A 190 4.00 7.84 -15.84
C GLY A 190 4.17 7.95 -17.33
N ARG A 191 4.25 6.81 -18.04
CA ARG A 191 4.33 6.84 -19.49
C ARG A 191 3.15 7.71 -19.90
N PRO A 192 3.36 8.85 -20.58
CA PRO A 192 2.23 9.51 -21.19
C PRO A 192 1.52 8.43 -22.01
N SER A 193 0.24 8.24 -21.76
CA SER A 193 -0.57 7.16 -22.35
C SER A 193 -0.65 7.22 -23.88
N GLY A 194 0.07 8.15 -24.52
CA GLY A 194 0.24 8.26 -25.95
C GLY A 194 1.71 8.50 -26.32
N LEU A 195 2.52 7.44 -26.31
CA LEU A 195 3.37 7.08 -27.45
C LEU A 195 3.87 5.66 -27.18
N ARG A 196 3.32 4.69 -27.91
CA ARG A 196 3.99 3.39 -28.03
C ARG A 196 5.25 3.67 -28.82
N ASP A 197 6.41 3.33 -28.27
CA ASP A 197 7.61 3.20 -29.08
C ASP A 197 7.25 2.33 -30.28
N VAL A 198 7.40 2.88 -31.48
CA VAL A 198 7.18 2.15 -32.72
C VAL A 198 8.33 1.15 -32.81
N TYR A 199 8.12 -0.03 -32.24
CA TYR A 199 9.01 -1.16 -32.51
C TYR A 199 8.81 -1.53 -33.97
N LEU A 200 9.75 -1.11 -34.82
CA LEU A 200 9.88 -1.60 -36.18
C LEU A 200 10.33 -3.07 -36.07
N VAL A 201 9.36 -3.98 -35.97
CA VAL A 201 9.61 -5.41 -36.01
C VAL A 201 10.01 -5.73 -37.45
N ALA A 202 11.31 -5.68 -37.73
CA ALA A 202 11.86 -6.21 -38.95
C ALA A 202 11.67 -7.73 -38.94
N LEU A 203 10.60 -8.20 -39.60
CA LEU A 203 10.36 -9.60 -39.85
C LEU A 203 11.43 -10.08 -40.86
N ARG A 204 12.57 -10.53 -40.35
CA ARG A 204 13.63 -11.14 -41.16
C ARG A 204 13.16 -12.53 -41.62
N ARG A 205 12.31 -12.58 -42.66
CA ARG A 205 12.05 -13.81 -43.39
C ARG A 205 13.33 -14.22 -44.12
N ARG A 206 13.88 -15.33 -43.68
CA ARG A 206 15.05 -15.99 -44.24
C ARG A 206 14.65 -16.58 -45.61
N LEU A 207 15.30 -16.07 -46.65
CA LEU A 207 15.59 -16.69 -47.94
C LEU A 207 14.40 -16.96 -48.89
N GLY A 208 14.41 -16.25 -50.02
CA GLY A 208 13.60 -16.62 -51.18
C GLY A 208 13.43 -15.48 -52.19
N CYS A 209 14.46 -15.25 -52.98
CA CYS A 209 14.42 -14.68 -54.34
C CYS A 209 13.94 -13.22 -54.55
N THR A 210 14.63 -12.59 -55.52
CA THR A 210 14.29 -11.39 -56.30
C THR A 210 14.39 -10.02 -55.62
N TRP A 211 15.41 -9.28 -56.06
CA TRP A 211 15.47 -7.82 -56.03
C TRP A 211 14.35 -7.25 -56.91
N VAL A 212 13.45 -6.46 -56.32
CA VAL A 212 12.65 -5.49 -57.06
C VAL A 212 12.86 -4.14 -56.41
N LEU A 213 13.64 -3.28 -57.07
CA LEU A 213 13.62 -1.84 -56.85
C LEU A 213 12.24 -1.33 -57.24
N LEU A 214 11.47 -0.80 -56.29
CA LEU A 214 10.39 0.12 -56.59
C LEU A 214 10.31 1.24 -55.54
N GLY A 215 10.71 2.43 -55.97
CA GLY A 215 9.84 3.60 -55.84
C GLY A 215 9.87 4.35 -54.51
N VAL A 216 10.85 5.24 -54.42
CA VAL A 216 10.83 6.54 -53.72
C VAL A 216 9.42 7.14 -53.55
N ARG A 217 9.04 7.51 -52.32
CA ARG A 217 8.18 8.68 -52.06
C ARG A 217 8.46 9.29 -50.68
N GLY A 218 9.35 10.28 -50.72
CA GLY A 218 9.45 11.47 -49.87
C GLY A 218 9.10 11.39 -48.38
N ILE A 219 10.13 11.31 -47.54
CA ILE A 219 10.16 12.02 -46.24
C ILE A 219 11.53 12.68 -46.10
N ARG A 220 11.51 14.00 -45.93
CA ARG A 220 12.65 14.91 -45.75
C ARG A 220 13.69 14.37 -44.77
N THR A 221 14.89 14.09 -45.26
CA THR A 221 16.10 14.03 -44.44
C THR A 221 16.57 15.44 -44.12
N ARG A 222 16.31 15.92 -42.89
CA ARG A 222 17.23 16.85 -42.23
C ARG A 222 18.15 15.99 -41.37
N LEU A 223 19.17 15.42 -42.03
CA LEU A 223 20.30 14.81 -41.35
C LEU A 223 21.32 15.93 -41.12
N LEU A 224 21.54 16.20 -39.84
CA LEU A 224 22.68 16.93 -39.32
C LEU A 224 23.95 16.17 -39.71
N GLU A 225 24.50 16.56 -40.84
CA GLU A 225 25.85 16.23 -41.26
C GLU A 225 26.75 17.35 -40.71
N SER A 226 27.41 17.09 -39.59
CA SER A 226 28.62 17.81 -39.22
C SER A 226 29.55 16.90 -38.44
N GLN A 227 30.40 16.22 -39.22
CA GLN A 227 31.84 16.25 -39.07
C GLN A 227 32.38 15.75 -37.72
N LYS A 228 32.37 14.42 -37.58
CA LYS A 228 33.48 13.69 -36.95
C LYS A 228 34.65 13.58 -37.94
N TYR A 229 35.31 14.68 -38.30
CA TYR A 229 36.64 14.67 -38.91
C TYR A 229 37.30 16.02 -38.64
N ALA A 230 37.97 16.14 -37.50
CA ALA A 230 39.06 17.08 -37.31
C ALA A 230 40.28 16.24 -36.95
N THR A 231 41.30 16.40 -37.80
CA THR A 231 42.67 15.90 -37.78
C THR A 231 43.32 15.88 -36.41
#